data_AF-A0A7W1VX87-F1
#
_entry.id   AF-A0A7W1VX87-F1
#
_cell.length_a   1.000
_cell.length_b   1.000
_cell.length_c   1.000
_cell.angle_alpha   90.00
_cell.angle_beta   90.00
_cell.angle_gamma   90.00
#
_symmetry.space_group_name_H-M   'P 1'
#
loop_
_entity.id
_entity.type
_entity.pdbx_description
1 polymer ?
#
loop_
_entity_poly.entity_id
_entity_poly.type
_entity_poly.pdbx_seq_one_letter_code
_entity_poly.pdbx_strand_id
1 'polypeptide(L)'
;EPVDLAGFFVEDAVKLIRGKKGTEVRLQLKKADGSLKTITLIRDEIVQDETFARSAIINGPKGRIGFIYLPEFYADFENPKGARCSDDVRKEVIKLKEQKVDGIIIDLRNNGGGSLYDVVQMVGLFIEDGPIVQVRDRDGKPQVYRDRDKTVLYDGPLGVMVNEFSASASEIFAAAIQDYNRGIIIGSTSTYGKGTVQRNIGLDKVTGMLDPNSDLGTIKLTLQKFYRISGGSTQLRGVSSDIVMPDMLEYSKVREKNDPDALPWDEIQKADYSNWRYSLDFKPIEQASKTRVSSNPSFNTIKTNAQWLAGQNDKVYTLNMKKYLEEQKQIRERVKQIDSLNKMPTELNVEALSDDIKKLDYDQGKSERFKLWIKNLRSDIYLDESVKVLDDMIVQNNLVYNNKK
;
A
#
# COMPACT_ATOMS: atom_id res chain seq x y z
N GLU A 1 36.45 8.65 25.88
CA GLU A 1 36.75 9.06 24.50
C GLU A 1 35.56 8.88 23.58
N PRO A 2 35.22 9.89 22.76
CA PRO A 2 34.25 9.74 21.67
C PRO A 2 34.79 8.75 20.63
N VAL A 3 33.90 7.92 20.08
CA VAL A 3 34.23 7.00 18.98
C VAL A 3 33.94 7.74 17.66
N ASP A 4 34.94 7.85 16.79
CA ASP A 4 34.72 8.36 15.43
C ASP A 4 33.99 7.29 14.60
N LEU A 5 32.88 7.69 13.99
CA LEU A 5 32.03 6.83 13.15
C LEU A 5 32.39 6.95 11.66
N ALA A 6 33.38 7.77 11.28
CA ALA A 6 33.82 7.86 9.90
C ALA A 6 34.30 6.49 9.39
N GLY A 7 33.71 6.03 8.28
CA GLY A 7 34.03 4.72 7.68
C GLY A 7 33.28 3.53 8.27
N PHE A 8 32.47 3.71 9.32
CA PHE A 8 31.55 2.67 9.77
C PHE A 8 30.47 2.42 8.72
N PHE A 9 30.05 1.16 8.58
CA PHE A 9 28.76 0.87 7.97
C PHE A 9 27.65 1.44 8.85
N VAL A 10 26.57 1.92 8.22
CA VAL A 10 25.44 2.57 8.92
C VAL A 10 24.92 1.67 10.05
N GLU A 11 24.79 0.37 9.81
CA GLU A 11 24.28 -0.59 10.78
C GLU A 11 25.14 -0.70 12.04
N ASP A 12 26.46 -0.62 11.90
CA ASP A 12 27.40 -0.69 13.03
C ASP A 12 27.41 0.63 13.83
N ALA A 13 27.32 1.76 13.14
CA ALA A 13 27.11 3.06 13.78
C ALA A 13 25.81 3.08 14.60
N VAL A 14 24.72 2.50 14.07
CA VAL A 14 23.44 2.42 14.78
C VAL A 14 23.55 1.60 16.08
N LYS A 15 24.36 0.52 16.11
CA LYS A 15 24.58 -0.27 17.33
C LYS A 15 25.22 0.54 18.46
N LEU A 16 26.08 1.52 18.14
CA LEU A 16 26.71 2.42 19.11
C LEU A 16 25.76 3.53 19.58
N ILE A 17 24.89 4.00 18.69
CA ILE A 17 23.91 5.05 19.00
C ILE A 17 22.75 4.48 19.84
N ARG A 18 22.26 3.29 19.53
CA ARG A 18 21.23 2.58 20.31
C ARG A 18 21.78 2.14 21.67
N GLY A 19 20.88 1.89 22.61
CA GLY A 19 21.24 1.54 23.98
C GLY A 19 20.01 1.50 24.87
N LYS A 20 20.20 1.23 26.16
CA LYS A 20 19.09 1.09 27.11
C LYS A 20 18.29 2.40 27.21
N LYS A 21 16.97 2.30 27.26
CA LYS A 21 16.06 3.43 27.50
C LYS A 21 16.46 4.21 28.75
N GLY A 22 16.36 5.53 28.70
CA GLY A 22 16.75 6.47 29.75
C GLY A 22 18.25 6.77 29.83
N THR A 23 19.11 6.08 29.07
CA THR A 23 20.55 6.35 29.09
C THR A 23 20.92 7.49 28.15
N GLU A 24 21.97 8.23 28.50
CA GLU A 24 22.49 9.33 27.69
C GLU A 24 23.33 8.82 26.50
N VAL A 25 23.18 9.46 25.34
CA VAL A 25 24.10 9.37 24.21
C VAL A 25 24.53 10.78 23.78
N ARG A 26 25.83 10.94 23.51
CA ARG A 26 26.40 12.20 23.03
C ARG A 26 26.85 12.01 21.58
N LEU A 27 26.27 12.79 20.68
CA LEU A 27 26.57 12.76 19.25
C LEU A 27 27.36 14.02 18.89
N GLN A 28 28.56 13.84 18.37
CA GLN A 28 29.36 14.95 17.84
C GLN A 28 29.12 15.06 16.33
N LEU A 29 28.39 16.10 15.92
CA LEU A 29 28.05 16.35 14.52
C LEU A 29 29.06 17.32 13.91
N LYS A 30 29.64 16.93 12.77
CA LYS A 30 30.45 17.82 11.94
C LYS A 30 29.57 18.49 10.89
N LYS A 31 29.48 19.82 10.95
CA LYS A 31 28.75 20.62 9.94
C LYS A 31 29.55 20.71 8.64
N ALA A 32 28.89 21.15 7.58
CA ALA A 32 29.51 21.38 6.27
C ALA A 32 30.65 22.41 6.31
N ASP A 33 30.60 23.38 7.24
CA ASP A 33 31.66 24.36 7.49
C ASP A 33 32.84 23.81 8.32
N GLY A 34 32.80 22.53 8.70
CA GLY A 34 33.82 21.86 9.50
C GLY A 34 33.68 22.05 11.02
N SER A 35 32.77 22.90 11.48
CA SER A 35 32.53 23.08 12.91
C SER A 35 31.90 21.83 13.55
N LEU A 36 32.28 21.55 14.79
CA LEU A 36 31.74 20.44 15.57
C LEU A 36 30.66 20.94 16.52
N LYS A 37 29.51 20.26 16.54
CA LYS A 37 28.42 20.49 17.49
C LYS A 37 28.12 19.20 18.23
N THR A 38 28.29 19.20 19.54
CA THR A 38 27.86 18.09 20.39
C THR A 38 26.39 18.26 20.73
N ILE A 39 25.60 17.20 20.50
CA ILE A 39 24.21 17.09 20.91
C ILE A 39 24.11 15.93 21.90
N THR A 40 23.48 16.20 23.04
CA THR A 40 23.18 15.19 24.04
C THR A 40 21.72 14.78 23.89
N LEU A 41 21.48 13.48 23.79
CA LEU A 41 20.14 12.90 23.69
C LEU A 41 19.97 11.86 24.79
N ILE A 42 18.77 11.78 25.34
CA ILE A 42 18.37 10.65 26.19
C ILE A 42 17.73 9.61 25.28
N ARG A 43 18.24 8.38 25.33
CA ARG A 43 17.69 7.28 24.54
C ARG A 43 16.28 6.97 25.05
N ASP A 44 15.33 6.89 24.14
CA ASP A 44 13.97 6.44 24.43
C ASP A 44 13.56 5.37 23.41
N GLU A 45 12.44 4.73 23.71
CA GLU A 45 11.76 3.81 22.80
C GLU A 45 11.19 4.60 21.62
N ILE A 46 11.63 4.26 20.41
CA ILE A 46 11.08 4.82 19.18
C ILE A 46 9.99 3.87 18.69
N VAL A 47 8.73 4.19 19.03
CA VAL A 47 7.59 3.52 18.41
C VAL A 47 7.32 4.20 17.06
N GLN A 48 7.50 3.45 15.97
CA GLN A 48 7.26 3.94 14.61
C GLN A 48 5.78 3.79 14.24
N ASP A 49 4.90 4.59 14.85
CA ASP A 49 3.44 4.49 14.60
C ASP A 49 3.05 4.68 13.12
N GLU A 50 3.93 5.23 12.29
CA GLU A 50 3.74 5.38 10.84
C GLU A 50 3.65 4.06 10.10
N THR A 51 4.10 2.96 10.70
CA THR A 51 3.95 1.61 10.15
C THR A 51 2.57 1.02 10.41
N PHE A 52 1.72 1.69 11.18
CA PHE A 52 0.36 1.23 11.47
C PHE A 52 -0.70 1.86 10.57
N ALA A 53 -1.88 1.25 10.59
CA ALA A 53 -3.03 1.74 9.82
C ALA A 53 -3.51 3.07 10.40
N ARG A 54 -3.92 3.99 9.52
CA ARG A 54 -4.46 5.30 9.92
C ARG A 54 -5.51 5.77 8.94
N SER A 55 -6.43 6.61 9.41
CA SER A 55 -7.50 7.14 8.58
C SER A 55 -7.59 8.66 8.57
N ALA A 56 -8.26 9.16 7.54
CA ALA A 56 -8.65 10.55 7.36
C ALA A 56 -10.05 10.62 6.75
N ILE A 57 -10.69 11.78 6.85
CA ILE A 57 -11.95 12.07 6.18
C ILE A 57 -11.66 12.99 5.01
N ILE A 58 -12.24 12.68 3.86
CA ILE A 58 -12.22 13.52 2.66
C ILE A 58 -13.66 13.97 2.41
N ASN A 59 -13.91 15.27 2.51
CA ASN A 59 -15.22 15.84 2.19
C ASN A 59 -15.30 16.08 0.68
N GLY A 60 -15.79 15.08 -0.04
CA GLY A 60 -16.04 15.15 -1.47
C GLY A 60 -17.30 15.98 -1.79
N PRO A 61 -17.46 16.42 -3.05
CA PRO A 61 -18.63 17.18 -3.48
C PRO A 61 -19.96 16.41 -3.39
N LYS A 62 -19.95 15.07 -3.40
CA LYS A 62 -21.16 14.24 -3.38
C LYS A 62 -21.30 13.36 -2.13
N GLY A 63 -20.30 13.33 -1.26
CA GLY A 63 -20.37 12.60 0.01
C GLY A 63 -19.11 12.72 0.84
N ARG A 64 -19.20 12.25 2.08
CA ARG A 64 -18.07 12.16 3.00
C ARG A 64 -17.38 10.81 2.83
N ILE A 65 -16.10 10.82 2.47
CA ILE A 65 -15.35 9.59 2.20
C ILE A 65 -14.34 9.34 3.32
N GLY A 66 -14.34 8.13 3.86
CA GLY A 66 -13.29 7.65 4.74
C GLY A 66 -12.11 7.15 3.92
N PHE A 67 -10.91 7.61 4.23
CA PHE A 67 -9.67 7.13 3.63
C PHE A 67 -8.89 6.35 4.68
N ILE A 68 -8.52 5.10 4.39
CA ILE A 68 -7.68 4.27 5.25
C ILE A 68 -6.38 3.99 4.50
N TYR A 69 -5.26 4.40 5.09
CA TYR A 69 -3.93 4.06 4.61
C TYR A 69 -3.40 2.85 5.37
N LEU A 70 -3.06 1.78 4.64
CA LEU A 70 -2.41 0.60 5.21
C LEU A 70 -1.03 0.41 4.56
N PRO A 71 0.07 0.69 5.30
CA PRO A 71 1.42 0.58 4.74
C PRO A 71 1.87 -0.87 4.50
N GLU A 72 1.49 -1.81 5.38
CA GLU A 72 1.85 -3.23 5.30
C GLU A 72 0.78 -4.07 5.99
N PHE A 73 0.63 -5.34 5.60
CA PHE A 73 -0.16 -6.32 6.36
C PHE A 73 0.64 -6.83 7.57
N TYR A 74 1.00 -5.93 8.48
CA TYR A 74 1.79 -6.25 9.67
C TYR A 74 1.05 -7.16 10.66
N ALA A 75 1.81 -8.02 11.32
CA ALA A 75 1.37 -8.81 12.47
C ALA A 75 2.57 -9.08 13.39
N ASP A 76 2.34 -8.95 14.69
CA ASP A 76 3.26 -9.48 15.70
C ASP A 76 3.04 -10.99 15.82
N PHE A 77 3.98 -11.78 15.27
CA PHE A 77 3.89 -13.24 15.29
C PHE A 77 4.36 -13.85 16.62
N GLU A 78 5.11 -13.10 17.42
CA GLU A 78 5.66 -13.57 18.70
C GLU A 78 4.70 -13.29 19.86
N ASN A 79 3.91 -12.22 19.77
CA ASN A 79 2.94 -11.85 20.78
C ASN A 79 1.50 -11.96 20.24
N PRO A 80 0.69 -12.92 20.74
CA PRO A 80 -0.72 -13.03 20.35
C PRO A 80 -1.57 -11.78 20.62
N LYS A 81 -1.14 -10.91 21.54
CA LYS A 81 -1.77 -9.61 21.86
C LYS A 81 -1.05 -8.42 21.21
N GLY A 82 -0.05 -8.68 20.37
CA GLY A 82 0.70 -7.65 19.66
C GLY A 82 -0.11 -7.03 18.52
N ALA A 83 0.48 -6.05 17.85
CA ALA A 83 -0.20 -5.28 16.83
C ALA A 83 -0.57 -6.15 15.61
N ARG A 84 -1.77 -5.95 15.08
CA ARG A 84 -2.30 -6.65 13.91
C ARG A 84 -3.07 -5.67 13.03
N CYS A 85 -2.70 -5.61 11.76
CA CYS A 85 -3.33 -4.69 10.82
C CYS A 85 -4.84 -4.95 10.67
N SER A 86 -5.29 -6.19 10.79
CA SER A 86 -6.71 -6.52 10.71
C SER A 86 -7.53 -5.88 11.85
N ASP A 87 -7.00 -5.89 13.07
CA ASP A 87 -7.64 -5.27 14.23
C ASP A 87 -7.59 -3.74 14.16
N ASP A 88 -6.49 -3.18 13.69
CA ASP A 88 -6.34 -1.73 13.56
C ASP A 88 -7.22 -1.17 12.43
N VAL A 89 -7.25 -1.81 11.26
CA VAL A 89 -8.19 -1.44 10.18
C VAL A 89 -9.64 -1.57 10.64
N ARG A 90 -9.99 -2.61 11.41
CA ARG A 90 -11.33 -2.73 12.02
C ARG A 90 -11.67 -1.50 12.86
N LYS A 91 -10.75 -1.03 13.72
CA LYS A 91 -10.94 0.20 14.52
C LYS A 91 -11.09 1.43 13.64
N GLU A 92 -10.27 1.56 12.59
CA GLU A 92 -10.38 2.67 11.64
C GLU A 92 -11.76 2.69 10.93
N VAL A 93 -12.26 1.53 10.49
CA VAL A 93 -13.60 1.41 9.88
C VAL A 93 -14.69 1.82 10.88
N ILE A 94 -14.62 1.38 12.14
CA ILE A 94 -15.58 1.77 13.19
C ILE A 94 -15.57 3.29 13.39
N LYS A 95 -14.39 3.91 13.54
CA LYS A 95 -14.27 5.37 13.68
C LYS A 95 -14.91 6.09 12.49
N LEU A 96 -14.62 5.66 11.27
CA LEU A 96 -15.17 6.28 10.06
C LEU A 96 -16.70 6.12 9.97
N LYS A 97 -17.25 4.97 10.38
CA LYS A 97 -18.71 4.77 10.48
C LYS A 97 -19.36 5.73 11.47
N GLU A 98 -18.74 5.95 12.63
CA GLU A 98 -19.24 6.92 13.62
C GLU A 98 -19.25 8.35 13.04
N GLN A 99 -18.31 8.65 12.14
CA GLN A 99 -18.25 9.90 11.38
C GLN A 99 -19.21 9.96 10.19
N LYS A 100 -20.03 8.91 9.99
CA LYS A 100 -21.06 8.80 8.95
C LYS A 100 -20.49 9.02 7.54
N VAL A 101 -19.38 8.35 7.23
CA VAL A 101 -18.86 8.33 5.86
C VAL A 101 -19.83 7.57 4.94
N ASP A 102 -20.00 8.08 3.72
CA ASP A 102 -20.81 7.52 2.65
C ASP A 102 -20.03 6.52 1.79
N GLY A 103 -18.70 6.53 1.87
CA GLY A 103 -17.78 5.69 1.09
C GLY A 103 -16.47 5.44 1.85
N ILE A 104 -15.79 4.33 1.57
CA ILE A 104 -14.43 4.06 2.09
C ILE A 104 -13.46 3.77 0.95
N ILE A 105 -12.28 4.39 1.00
CA ILE A 105 -11.10 4.06 0.18
C ILE A 105 -10.08 3.36 1.07
N ILE A 106 -9.62 2.17 0.65
CA ILE A 106 -8.45 1.51 1.23
C ILE A 106 -7.25 1.77 0.31
N ASP A 107 -6.21 2.41 0.82
CA ASP A 107 -4.98 2.66 0.08
C ASP A 107 -3.93 1.59 0.39
N LEU A 108 -3.66 0.77 -0.63
CA LEU A 108 -2.65 -0.29 -0.64
C LEU A 108 -1.51 0.03 -1.62
N ARG A 109 -1.39 1.27 -2.11
CA ARG A 109 -0.26 1.69 -2.93
C ARG A 109 1.04 1.51 -2.15
N ASN A 110 2.03 0.91 -2.77
CA ASN A 110 3.32 0.58 -2.16
C ASN A 110 3.27 -0.40 -0.98
N ASN A 111 2.14 -1.11 -0.80
CA ASN A 111 2.02 -2.15 0.23
C ASN A 111 2.47 -3.51 -0.34
N GLY A 112 3.66 -3.96 0.07
CA GLY A 112 4.28 -5.22 -0.37
C GLY A 112 3.63 -6.51 0.16
N GLY A 113 2.56 -6.39 0.95
CA GLY A 113 1.81 -7.49 1.53
C GLY A 113 2.16 -7.72 3.00
N GLY A 114 2.21 -8.98 3.42
CA GLY A 114 2.45 -9.36 4.82
C GLY A 114 1.64 -10.59 5.21
N SER A 115 1.00 -10.54 6.37
CA SER A 115 0.27 -11.66 6.97
C SER A 115 -0.93 -12.12 6.14
N LEU A 116 -0.90 -13.39 5.71
CA LEU A 116 -2.02 -14.07 5.04
C LEU A 116 -3.27 -14.14 5.94
N TYR A 117 -3.06 -14.36 7.25
CA TYR A 117 -4.17 -14.41 8.19
C TYR A 117 -4.90 -13.06 8.26
N ASP A 118 -4.15 -11.97 8.35
CA ASP A 118 -4.73 -10.65 8.53
C ASP A 118 -5.45 -10.15 7.28
N VAL A 119 -4.97 -10.45 6.07
CA VAL A 119 -5.75 -10.14 4.86
C VAL A 119 -7.09 -10.90 4.83
N VAL A 120 -7.12 -12.16 5.26
CA VAL A 120 -8.37 -12.95 5.34
C VAL A 120 -9.34 -12.30 6.33
N GLN A 121 -8.86 -11.90 7.50
CA GLN A 121 -9.69 -11.18 8.48
C GLN A 121 -10.18 -9.82 7.97
N MET A 122 -9.33 -9.10 7.24
CA MET A 122 -9.68 -7.78 6.70
C MET A 122 -10.72 -7.84 5.59
N VAL A 123 -10.65 -8.82 4.68
CA VAL A 123 -11.66 -8.98 3.63
C VAL A 123 -13.03 -9.26 4.26
N GLY A 124 -13.06 -10.06 5.34
CA GLY A 124 -14.28 -10.35 6.11
C GLY A 124 -14.98 -9.11 6.70
N LEU A 125 -14.28 -7.98 6.85
CA LEU A 125 -14.94 -6.72 7.27
C LEU A 125 -15.93 -6.19 6.23
N PHE A 126 -15.81 -6.64 4.98
CA PHE A 126 -16.52 -6.09 3.82
C PHE A 126 -17.40 -7.11 3.09
N ILE A 127 -17.33 -8.40 3.39
CA ILE A 127 -18.13 -9.45 2.74
C ILE A 127 -18.99 -10.21 3.76
N GLU A 128 -20.08 -10.86 3.30
CA GLU A 128 -20.96 -11.64 4.20
C GLU A 128 -20.27 -12.92 4.68
N ASP A 129 -19.90 -13.82 3.78
CA ASP A 129 -19.10 -15.01 4.08
C ASP A 129 -18.47 -15.51 2.77
N GLY A 130 -17.55 -16.48 2.89
CA GLY A 130 -17.08 -17.23 1.73
C GLY A 130 -15.57 -17.31 1.59
N PRO A 131 -15.07 -17.99 0.54
CA PRO A 131 -13.65 -18.11 0.27
C PRO A 131 -13.03 -16.74 -0.02
N ILE A 132 -11.77 -16.55 0.35
CA ILE A 132 -11.02 -15.31 0.08
C ILE A 132 -9.80 -15.61 -0.80
N VAL A 133 -9.13 -16.73 -0.56
CA VAL A 133 -7.96 -17.15 -1.31
C VAL A 133 -7.79 -18.65 -1.23
N GLN A 134 -7.27 -19.24 -2.30
CA GLN A 134 -6.90 -20.66 -2.34
C GLN A 134 -5.38 -20.78 -2.36
N VAL A 135 -4.80 -21.62 -1.51
CA VAL A 135 -3.36 -21.84 -1.43
C VAL A 135 -3.04 -23.29 -1.73
N ARG A 136 -2.14 -23.54 -2.68
CA ARG A 136 -1.71 -24.89 -3.07
C ARG A 136 -0.22 -25.03 -2.85
N ASP A 137 0.18 -26.05 -2.10
CA ASP A 137 1.57 -26.51 -2.06
C ASP A 137 1.92 -27.28 -3.34
N ARG A 138 3.09 -27.92 -3.37
CA ARG A 138 3.56 -28.64 -4.57
C ARG A 138 2.73 -29.88 -4.89
N ASP A 139 2.36 -30.66 -3.88
CA ASP A 139 1.85 -32.03 -4.03
C ASP A 139 0.41 -32.21 -3.53
N GLY A 140 -0.18 -31.18 -2.94
CA GLY A 140 -1.46 -31.23 -2.25
C GLY A 140 -2.61 -30.56 -3.00
N LYS A 141 -3.81 -30.75 -2.44
CA LYS A 141 -5.03 -30.08 -2.92
C LYS A 141 -5.04 -28.62 -2.46
N PRO A 142 -5.59 -27.70 -3.25
CA PRO A 142 -5.78 -26.32 -2.81
C PRO A 142 -6.55 -26.25 -1.49
N GLN A 143 -5.97 -25.54 -0.52
CA GLN A 143 -6.62 -25.18 0.73
C GLN A 143 -7.34 -23.84 0.55
N VAL A 144 -8.61 -23.81 0.93
CA VAL A 144 -9.45 -22.61 0.80
C VAL A 144 -9.50 -21.87 2.13
N TYR A 145 -8.87 -20.70 2.19
CA TYR A 145 -8.98 -19.76 3.29
C TYR A 145 -10.26 -18.94 3.09
N ARG A 146 -11.06 -18.82 4.15
CA ARG A 146 -12.41 -18.26 4.10
C ARG A 146 -12.69 -17.41 5.32
N ASP A 147 -13.59 -16.45 5.14
CA ASP A 147 -14.27 -15.86 6.27
C ASP A 147 -15.41 -16.78 6.74
N ARG A 148 -15.63 -16.80 8.04
CA ARG A 148 -16.70 -17.56 8.70
C ARG A 148 -17.59 -16.68 9.57
N ASP A 149 -17.19 -15.44 9.84
CA ASP A 149 -18.05 -14.47 10.50
C ASP A 149 -19.01 -13.91 9.45
N LYS A 150 -20.30 -13.85 9.76
CA LYS A 150 -21.31 -13.29 8.85
C LYS A 150 -21.49 -11.78 8.99
N THR A 151 -20.77 -11.19 9.94
CA THR A 151 -20.92 -9.79 10.33
C THR A 151 -20.19 -8.89 9.36
N VAL A 152 -20.93 -8.30 8.42
CA VAL A 152 -20.39 -7.24 7.56
C VAL A 152 -20.21 -5.98 8.39
N LEU A 153 -18.96 -5.56 8.60
CA LEU A 153 -18.68 -4.34 9.34
C LEU A 153 -19.03 -3.10 8.52
N TYR A 154 -18.74 -3.10 7.21
CA TYR A 154 -19.07 -2.00 6.32
C TYR A 154 -19.59 -2.50 4.97
N ASP A 155 -20.79 -2.07 4.60
CA ASP A 155 -21.55 -2.50 3.41
C ASP A 155 -21.70 -1.40 2.35
N GLY A 156 -21.26 -0.17 2.63
CA GLY A 156 -21.30 0.95 1.70
C GLY A 156 -20.26 0.88 0.56
N PRO A 157 -20.27 1.86 -0.37
CA PRO A 157 -19.29 2.02 -1.43
C PRO A 157 -17.84 1.85 -0.96
N LEU A 158 -17.08 1.01 -1.67
CA LEU A 158 -15.70 0.64 -1.34
C LEU A 158 -14.79 0.77 -2.57
N GLY A 159 -13.71 1.53 -2.45
CA GLY A 159 -12.62 1.59 -3.43
C GLY A 159 -11.31 1.06 -2.85
N VAL A 160 -10.48 0.45 -3.68
CA VAL A 160 -9.15 -0.03 -3.28
C VAL A 160 -8.11 0.58 -4.20
N MET A 161 -7.23 1.42 -3.66
CA MET A 161 -6.13 2.01 -4.42
C MET A 161 -4.93 1.07 -4.43
N VAL A 162 -4.39 0.80 -5.61
CA VAL A 162 -3.23 -0.09 -5.82
C VAL A 162 -2.24 0.49 -6.81
N ASN A 163 -1.00 -0.01 -6.81
CA ASN A 163 0.00 0.32 -7.82
C ASN A 163 0.94 -0.87 -8.10
N GLU A 164 1.98 -0.63 -8.90
CA GLU A 164 3.04 -1.57 -9.27
C GLU A 164 3.65 -2.32 -8.09
N PHE A 165 3.63 -1.72 -6.90
CA PHE A 165 4.26 -2.22 -5.69
C PHE A 165 3.26 -2.79 -4.67
N SER A 166 1.96 -2.75 -4.97
CA SER A 166 0.97 -3.53 -4.24
C SER A 166 1.22 -5.01 -4.53
N ALA A 167 1.60 -5.79 -3.53
CA ALA A 167 2.02 -7.19 -3.73
C ALA A 167 1.41 -8.15 -2.69
N SER A 168 1.39 -9.44 -3.01
CA SER A 168 1.07 -10.51 -2.05
C SER A 168 -0.29 -10.31 -1.37
N ALA A 169 -0.34 -10.10 -0.05
CA ALA A 169 -1.58 -9.87 0.69
C ALA A 169 -2.41 -8.69 0.15
N SER A 170 -1.78 -7.63 -0.39
CA SER A 170 -2.49 -6.54 -1.07
C SER A 170 -3.25 -7.02 -2.30
N GLU A 171 -2.64 -7.95 -3.06
CA GLU A 171 -3.23 -8.54 -4.26
C GLU A 171 -4.34 -9.53 -3.90
N ILE A 172 -4.20 -10.27 -2.79
CA ILE A 172 -5.28 -11.10 -2.24
C ILE A 172 -6.48 -10.24 -1.86
N PHE A 173 -6.25 -9.12 -1.15
CA PHE A 173 -7.31 -8.19 -0.77
C PHE A 173 -8.03 -7.63 -2.01
N ALA A 174 -7.28 -7.04 -2.94
CA ALA A 174 -7.83 -6.44 -4.15
C ALA A 174 -8.56 -7.48 -5.03
N ALA A 175 -7.97 -8.67 -5.21
CA ALA A 175 -8.58 -9.74 -5.99
C ALA A 175 -9.89 -10.24 -5.36
N ALA A 176 -9.94 -10.39 -4.04
CA ALA A 176 -11.17 -10.81 -3.36
C ALA A 176 -12.26 -9.74 -3.51
N ILE A 177 -11.95 -8.47 -3.25
CA ILE A 177 -12.92 -7.37 -3.42
C ILE A 177 -13.44 -7.30 -4.87
N GLN A 178 -12.57 -7.51 -5.86
CA GLN A 178 -12.95 -7.54 -7.27
C GLN A 178 -13.77 -8.79 -7.63
N ASP A 179 -13.35 -9.98 -7.23
CA ASP A 179 -14.03 -11.25 -7.56
C ASP A 179 -15.44 -11.31 -6.97
N TYR A 180 -15.65 -10.75 -5.77
CA TYR A 180 -16.97 -10.61 -5.16
C TYR A 180 -17.82 -9.50 -5.77
N ASN A 181 -17.30 -8.69 -6.68
CA ASN A 181 -17.93 -7.44 -7.13
C ASN A 181 -18.31 -6.53 -5.94
N ARG A 182 -17.48 -6.52 -4.88
CA ARG A 182 -17.73 -5.81 -3.62
C ARG A 182 -17.31 -4.35 -3.70
N GLY A 183 -16.27 -4.05 -4.46
CA GLY A 183 -15.71 -2.70 -4.59
C GLY A 183 -14.91 -2.58 -5.87
N ILE A 184 -14.46 -1.37 -6.15
CA ILE A 184 -13.74 -1.04 -7.38
C ILE A 184 -12.24 -0.90 -7.11
N ILE A 185 -11.41 -1.47 -7.97
CA ILE A 185 -9.95 -1.41 -7.90
C ILE A 185 -9.46 -0.25 -8.77
N ILE A 186 -8.66 0.65 -8.18
CA ILE A 186 -8.28 1.93 -8.77
C ILE A 186 -6.76 2.07 -8.72
N GLY A 187 -6.09 2.39 -9.83
CA GLY A 187 -4.64 2.55 -9.81
C GLY A 187 -3.94 2.28 -11.12
N SER A 188 -2.71 1.77 -11.03
CA SER A 188 -1.90 1.35 -12.19
C SER A 188 -2.57 0.22 -12.99
N THR A 189 -2.04 -0.13 -14.17
CA THR A 189 -2.67 -1.17 -15.03
C THR A 189 -2.81 -2.52 -14.34
N SER A 190 -1.86 -2.84 -13.46
CA SER A 190 -1.85 -4.05 -12.64
C SER A 190 -0.95 -3.84 -11.44
N THR A 191 -1.20 -4.64 -10.40
CA THR A 191 -0.34 -4.78 -9.23
C THR A 191 0.97 -5.52 -9.56
N TYR A 192 1.77 -5.81 -8.53
CA TYR A 192 3.12 -6.38 -8.67
C TYR A 192 3.17 -7.73 -9.39
N GLY A 193 2.18 -8.60 -9.17
CA GLY A 193 2.11 -9.93 -9.76
C GLY A 193 2.71 -11.05 -8.93
N LYS A 194 2.78 -10.91 -7.60
CA LYS A 194 3.27 -11.97 -6.73
C LYS A 194 2.14 -12.95 -6.46
N GLY A 195 2.35 -14.23 -6.73
CA GLY A 195 1.37 -15.31 -6.54
C GLY A 195 1.93 -16.47 -5.71
N THR A 196 2.97 -16.21 -4.92
CA THR A 196 3.71 -17.20 -4.14
C THR A 196 3.73 -16.87 -2.66
N VAL A 197 3.71 -17.91 -1.81
CA VAL A 197 3.87 -17.81 -0.37
C VAL A 197 5.25 -18.31 0.00
N GLN A 198 6.03 -17.45 0.68
CA GLN A 198 7.32 -17.82 1.25
C GLN A 198 7.20 -18.07 2.75
N ARG A 199 8.03 -18.98 3.27
CA ARG A 199 8.22 -19.16 4.71
C ARG A 199 9.70 -19.02 5.05
N ASN A 200 9.94 -18.43 6.22
CA ASN A 200 11.25 -18.39 6.86
C ASN A 200 11.48 -19.71 7.59
N ILE A 201 12.60 -20.36 7.32
CA ILE A 201 13.01 -21.64 7.93
C ILE A 201 14.38 -21.40 8.55
N GLY A 202 14.50 -21.54 9.87
CA GLY A 202 15.75 -21.44 10.59
C GLY A 202 16.73 -22.55 10.19
N LEU A 203 18.03 -22.28 10.32
CA LEU A 203 19.09 -23.23 9.97
C LEU A 203 19.48 -24.19 11.10
N ASP A 204 18.81 -24.10 12.25
CA ASP A 204 18.99 -25.05 13.35
C ASP A 204 18.52 -26.47 12.99
N LYS A 205 19.36 -27.46 13.28
CA LYS A 205 19.13 -28.87 12.91
C LYS A 205 17.85 -29.48 13.49
N VAL A 206 17.39 -29.00 14.65
CA VAL A 206 16.29 -29.62 15.39
C VAL A 206 15.01 -28.79 15.29
N THR A 207 15.13 -27.46 15.34
CA THR A 207 14.00 -26.53 15.43
C THR A 207 13.78 -25.72 14.17
N GLY A 208 14.63 -25.82 13.13
CA GLY A 208 14.63 -24.91 11.99
C GLY A 208 13.30 -24.75 11.24
N MET A 209 12.47 -25.80 11.16
CA MET A 209 11.12 -25.67 10.55
C MET A 209 10.07 -25.00 11.46
N LEU A 210 10.34 -24.91 12.77
CA LEU A 210 9.44 -24.38 13.78
C LEU A 210 9.89 -23.00 14.29
N ASP A 211 11.20 -22.73 14.24
CA ASP A 211 11.81 -21.48 14.69
C ASP A 211 12.40 -20.71 13.50
N PRO A 212 11.72 -19.66 13.03
CA PRO A 212 12.21 -18.81 11.94
C PRO A 212 13.33 -17.84 12.39
N ASN A 213 13.63 -17.74 13.69
CA ASN A 213 14.57 -16.79 14.29
C ASN A 213 15.83 -17.50 14.83
N SER A 214 16.37 -18.41 14.03
CA SER A 214 17.59 -19.16 14.35
C SER A 214 18.84 -18.27 14.46
N ASP A 215 19.66 -18.51 15.50
CA ASP A 215 20.96 -17.84 15.66
C ASP A 215 21.94 -18.16 14.52
N LEU A 216 21.74 -19.29 13.84
CA LEU A 216 22.53 -19.69 12.66
C LEU A 216 22.08 -18.99 11.37
N GLY A 217 21.00 -18.20 11.44
CA GLY A 217 20.36 -17.56 10.31
C GLY A 217 19.21 -18.37 9.73
N THR A 218 18.57 -17.80 8.70
CA THR A 218 17.28 -18.26 8.19
C THR A 218 17.27 -18.25 6.67
N ILE A 219 16.64 -19.26 6.05
CA ILE A 219 16.36 -19.30 4.62
C ILE A 219 14.91 -18.94 4.36
N LYS A 220 14.66 -18.17 3.30
CA LYS A 220 13.31 -17.83 2.86
C LYS A 220 12.98 -18.60 1.60
N LEU A 221 12.08 -19.58 1.70
CA LEU A 221 11.74 -20.47 0.60
C LEU A 221 10.30 -20.30 0.15
N THR A 222 10.09 -20.30 -1.17
CA THR A 222 8.76 -20.42 -1.78
C THR A 222 8.26 -21.85 -1.63
N LEU A 223 7.14 -22.04 -0.93
CA LEU A 223 6.59 -23.38 -0.66
C LEU A 223 5.20 -23.59 -1.27
N GLN A 224 4.48 -22.50 -1.58
CA GLN A 224 3.10 -22.57 -2.06
C GLN A 224 2.83 -21.48 -3.09
N LYS A 225 1.81 -21.69 -3.91
CA LYS A 225 1.18 -20.67 -4.75
C LYS A 225 -0.18 -20.32 -4.20
N PHE A 226 -0.59 -19.06 -4.36
CA PHE A 226 -1.95 -18.64 -4.07
C PHE A 226 -2.71 -18.26 -5.34
N TYR A 227 -4.02 -18.45 -5.25
CA TYR A 227 -4.97 -18.34 -6.34
C TYR A 227 -6.20 -17.58 -5.87
N ARG A 228 -6.76 -16.82 -6.79
CA ARG A 228 -8.04 -16.13 -6.64
C ARG A 228 -9.16 -17.14 -6.40
N ILE A 229 -10.29 -16.66 -5.87
CA ILE A 229 -11.49 -17.50 -5.72
C ILE A 229 -12.10 -17.86 -7.08
N SER A 230 -11.86 -17.02 -8.09
CA SER A 230 -12.16 -17.30 -9.50
C SER A 230 -11.23 -18.36 -10.14
N GLY A 231 -10.17 -18.81 -9.45
CA GLY A 231 -9.29 -19.91 -9.87
C GLY A 231 -7.96 -19.48 -10.49
N GLY A 232 -7.88 -18.28 -11.08
CA GLY A 232 -6.63 -17.76 -11.65
C GLY A 232 -5.62 -17.32 -10.58
N SER A 233 -4.32 -17.46 -10.86
CA SER A 233 -3.28 -16.89 -9.99
C SER A 233 -3.03 -15.40 -10.27
N THR A 234 -2.52 -14.66 -9.29
CA THR A 234 -1.92 -13.32 -9.48
C THR A 234 -0.49 -13.40 -10.04
N GLN A 235 0.16 -14.57 -10.01
CA GLN A 235 1.55 -14.75 -10.44
C GLN A 235 1.81 -14.14 -11.83
N LEU A 236 2.81 -13.26 -11.97
CA LEU A 236 3.16 -12.46 -13.17
C LEU A 236 2.11 -11.45 -13.66
N ARG A 237 0.83 -11.64 -13.36
CA ARG A 237 -0.28 -10.83 -13.91
C ARG A 237 -0.77 -9.74 -12.97
N GLY A 238 -0.68 -9.98 -11.67
CA GLY A 238 -1.27 -9.17 -10.62
C GLY A 238 -2.80 -9.16 -10.67
N VAL A 239 -3.36 -8.12 -10.06
CA VAL A 239 -4.76 -7.72 -10.12
C VAL A 239 -4.84 -6.51 -11.03
N SER A 240 -5.62 -6.60 -12.10
CA SER A 240 -5.89 -5.47 -12.99
C SER A 240 -6.85 -4.50 -12.32
N SER A 241 -6.55 -3.21 -12.39
CA SER A 241 -7.45 -2.17 -11.89
C SER A 241 -8.65 -2.01 -12.83
N ASP A 242 -9.84 -1.81 -12.27
CA ASP A 242 -11.05 -1.45 -13.01
C ASP A 242 -10.93 0.00 -13.52
N ILE A 243 -10.40 0.89 -12.69
CA ILE A 243 -10.04 2.26 -13.04
C ILE A 243 -8.52 2.37 -13.20
N VAL A 244 -8.05 2.49 -14.45
CA VAL A 244 -6.63 2.65 -14.76
C VAL A 244 -6.24 4.13 -14.83
N MET A 245 -5.31 4.55 -13.98
CA MET A 245 -4.67 5.86 -13.99
C MET A 245 -3.23 5.74 -14.50
N PRO A 246 -2.76 6.67 -15.36
CA PRO A 246 -1.34 6.69 -15.76
C PRO A 246 -0.44 6.83 -14.55
N ASP A 247 0.53 5.92 -14.41
CA ASP A 247 1.53 5.95 -13.35
C ASP A 247 2.95 6.18 -13.92
N MET A 248 3.81 6.83 -13.13
CA MET A 248 5.21 7.08 -13.51
C MET A 248 6.02 5.79 -13.68
N LEU A 249 5.66 4.73 -12.97
CA LEU A 249 6.38 3.47 -12.91
C LEU A 249 5.74 2.36 -13.76
N GLU A 250 4.68 2.68 -14.50
CA GLU A 250 3.95 1.72 -15.35
C GLU A 250 4.87 0.91 -16.28
N TYR A 251 5.91 1.55 -16.82
CA TYR A 251 6.87 0.94 -17.75
C TYR A 251 8.18 0.52 -17.09
N SER A 252 8.28 0.64 -15.77
CA SER A 252 9.45 0.19 -15.02
C SER A 252 9.50 -1.34 -14.96
N LYS A 253 10.70 -1.91 -15.09
CA LYS A 253 10.92 -3.37 -15.04
C LYS A 253 11.00 -3.89 -13.59
N VAL A 254 10.01 -3.53 -12.76
CA VAL A 254 10.01 -3.80 -11.29
C VAL A 254 8.95 -4.79 -10.83
N ARG A 255 8.09 -5.29 -11.72
CA ARG A 255 7.03 -6.25 -11.39
C ARG A 255 7.56 -7.69 -11.43
N GLU A 256 6.84 -8.64 -10.84
CA GLU A 256 7.21 -10.07 -10.82
C GLU A 256 7.50 -10.61 -12.24
N LYS A 257 6.71 -10.18 -13.24
CA LYS A 257 6.90 -10.58 -14.65
C LYS A 257 8.26 -10.21 -15.26
N ASN A 258 9.01 -9.34 -14.60
CA ASN A 258 10.33 -8.90 -15.04
C ASN A 258 11.47 -9.71 -14.42
N ASP A 259 11.18 -10.55 -13.42
CA ASP A 259 12.14 -11.49 -12.86
C ASP A 259 12.20 -12.75 -13.76
N PRO A 260 13.38 -13.08 -14.33
CA PRO A 260 13.53 -14.24 -15.22
C PRO A 260 13.32 -15.58 -14.51
N ASP A 261 13.46 -15.64 -13.19
CA ASP A 261 13.33 -16.85 -12.39
C ASP A 261 11.93 -16.98 -11.75
N ALA A 262 11.02 -16.05 -12.05
CA ALA A 262 9.66 -16.08 -11.52
C ALA A 262 8.88 -17.31 -12.02
N LEU A 263 8.13 -17.93 -11.11
CA LEU A 263 7.28 -19.07 -11.46
C LEU A 263 6.22 -18.68 -12.51
N PRO A 264 5.85 -19.60 -13.42
CA PRO A 264 4.85 -19.31 -14.43
C PRO A 264 3.46 -19.08 -13.82
N TRP A 265 2.62 -18.33 -14.52
CA TRP A 265 1.19 -18.23 -14.22
C TRP A 265 0.49 -19.57 -14.51
N ASP A 266 -0.44 -19.95 -13.64
CA ASP A 266 -1.36 -21.08 -13.84
C ASP A 266 -2.70 -20.80 -13.14
N GLU A 267 -3.64 -21.72 -13.31
CA GLU A 267 -4.99 -21.66 -12.71
C GLU A 267 -5.38 -23.00 -12.09
N ILE A 268 -6.34 -22.93 -11.18
CA ILE A 268 -6.98 -24.08 -10.53
C ILE A 268 -8.49 -23.97 -10.65
N GLN A 269 -9.20 -24.99 -10.15
CA GLN A 269 -10.65 -24.93 -10.04
C GLN A 269 -11.09 -23.71 -9.21
N LYS A 270 -12.10 -22.99 -9.69
CA LYS A 270 -12.73 -21.91 -8.93
C LYS A 270 -13.33 -22.45 -7.62
N ALA A 271 -13.27 -21.64 -6.58
CA ALA A 271 -14.00 -21.91 -5.35
C ALA A 271 -15.51 -21.67 -5.56
N ASP A 272 -16.33 -22.19 -4.66
CA ASP A 272 -17.75 -21.90 -4.62
C ASP A 272 -17.99 -20.59 -3.85
N TYR A 273 -18.54 -19.58 -4.53
CA TYR A 273 -18.83 -18.26 -3.97
C TYR A 273 -19.96 -17.58 -4.75
N SER A 274 -20.59 -16.59 -4.13
CA SER A 274 -21.61 -15.74 -4.73
C SER A 274 -21.18 -14.28 -4.69
N ASN A 275 -21.56 -13.51 -5.72
CA ASN A 275 -21.28 -12.08 -5.76
C ASN A 275 -21.99 -11.32 -4.63
N TRP A 276 -21.44 -10.16 -4.29
CA TRP A 276 -22.02 -9.21 -3.35
C TRP A 276 -23.44 -8.81 -3.76
N ARG A 277 -24.40 -8.94 -2.84
CA ARG A 277 -25.84 -8.76 -3.12
C ARG A 277 -26.21 -7.32 -3.50
N TYR A 278 -25.43 -6.35 -3.02
CA TYR A 278 -25.66 -4.92 -3.24
C TYR A 278 -24.65 -4.34 -4.23
N SER A 279 -24.21 -5.14 -5.20
CA SER A 279 -23.24 -4.69 -6.19
C SER A 279 -23.76 -3.54 -7.03
N LEU A 280 -22.89 -2.56 -7.25
CA LEU A 280 -23.11 -1.43 -8.14
C LEU A 280 -22.81 -1.82 -9.60
N ASP A 281 -23.34 -1.05 -10.56
CA ASP A 281 -22.93 -1.17 -11.96
C ASP A 281 -21.73 -0.26 -12.21
N PHE A 282 -20.53 -0.86 -12.26
CA PHE A 282 -19.28 -0.13 -12.41
C PHE A 282 -19.04 0.42 -13.82
N LYS A 283 -19.71 -0.09 -14.86
CA LYS A 283 -19.48 0.37 -16.26
C LYS A 283 -19.64 1.88 -16.45
N PRO A 284 -20.73 2.54 -16.00
CA PRO A 284 -20.85 3.99 -16.12
C PRO A 284 -19.79 4.75 -15.31
N ILE A 285 -19.38 4.22 -14.16
CA ILE A 285 -18.35 4.82 -13.29
C ILE A 285 -16.97 4.75 -13.95
N GLU A 286 -16.63 3.58 -14.51
CA GLU A 286 -15.42 3.38 -15.30
C GLU A 286 -15.34 4.32 -16.49
N GLN A 287 -16.43 4.46 -17.23
CA GLN A 287 -16.48 5.34 -18.40
C GLN A 287 -16.34 6.82 -18.00
N ALA A 288 -16.97 7.25 -16.90
CA ALA A 288 -16.85 8.61 -16.40
C ALA A 288 -15.41 8.93 -15.98
N SER A 289 -14.77 8.02 -15.24
CA SER A 289 -13.38 8.19 -14.82
C SER A 289 -12.42 8.20 -16.01
N LYS A 290 -12.59 7.29 -16.98
CA LYS A 290 -11.78 7.27 -18.21
C LYS A 290 -11.82 8.60 -18.95
N THR A 291 -12.99 9.22 -19.04
CA THR A 291 -13.14 10.57 -19.62
C THR A 291 -12.38 11.61 -18.80
N ARG A 292 -12.52 11.63 -17.47
CA ARG A 292 -11.79 12.57 -16.60
C ARG A 292 -10.28 12.42 -16.74
N VAL A 293 -9.76 11.19 -16.61
CA VAL A 293 -8.33 10.88 -16.69
C VAL A 293 -7.74 11.27 -18.05
N SER A 294 -8.41 10.93 -19.15
CA SER A 294 -7.92 11.26 -20.50
C SER A 294 -7.89 12.77 -20.80
N SER A 295 -8.82 13.53 -20.21
CA SER A 295 -8.90 14.98 -20.36
C SER A 295 -7.97 15.76 -19.41
N ASN A 296 -7.38 15.10 -18.41
CA ASN A 296 -6.58 15.75 -17.38
C ASN A 296 -5.13 16.01 -17.85
N PRO A 297 -4.66 17.27 -17.91
CA PRO A 297 -3.31 17.61 -18.36
C PRO A 297 -2.18 16.97 -17.54
N SER A 298 -2.39 16.81 -16.23
CA SER A 298 -1.40 16.20 -15.34
C SER A 298 -1.25 14.71 -15.62
N PHE A 299 -2.35 13.96 -15.81
CA PHE A 299 -2.27 12.55 -16.20
C PHE A 299 -1.65 12.35 -17.59
N ASN A 300 -1.92 13.24 -18.55
CA ASN A 300 -1.24 13.23 -19.87
C ASN A 300 0.27 13.47 -19.74
N THR A 301 0.67 14.36 -18.85
CA THR A 301 2.08 14.61 -18.54
C THR A 301 2.73 13.42 -17.85
N ILE A 302 2.08 12.81 -16.85
CA ILE A 302 2.53 11.58 -16.19
C ILE A 302 2.79 10.47 -17.23
N LYS A 303 1.82 10.23 -18.12
CA LYS A 303 1.94 9.22 -19.18
C LYS A 303 3.17 9.45 -20.06
N THR A 304 3.39 10.70 -20.48
CA THR A 304 4.52 11.06 -21.34
C THR A 304 5.84 10.90 -20.58
N ASN A 305 5.87 11.29 -19.30
CA ASN A 305 7.00 11.14 -18.38
C ASN A 305 7.39 9.68 -18.17
N ALA A 306 6.41 8.81 -17.92
CA ALA A 306 6.60 7.38 -17.76
C ALA A 306 7.23 6.74 -19.02
N GLN A 307 6.74 7.10 -20.22
CA GLN A 307 7.28 6.58 -21.48
C GLN A 307 8.73 7.02 -21.72
N TRP A 308 9.05 8.27 -21.38
CA TRP A 308 10.42 8.77 -21.48
C TRP A 308 11.36 8.07 -20.50
N LEU A 309 10.92 7.86 -19.24
CA LEU A 309 11.66 7.12 -18.22
C LEU A 309 11.94 5.69 -18.66
N ALA A 310 10.95 5.01 -19.25
CA ALA A 310 11.13 3.68 -19.81
C ALA A 310 12.29 3.61 -20.82
N GLY A 311 12.39 4.62 -21.69
CA GLY A 311 13.48 4.75 -22.66
C GLY A 311 14.85 5.06 -22.04
N GLN A 312 14.92 5.43 -20.75
CA GLN A 312 16.18 5.66 -20.05
C GLN A 312 16.78 4.38 -19.44
N ASN A 313 15.99 3.31 -19.25
CA ASN A 313 16.43 2.12 -18.51
C ASN A 313 17.68 1.46 -19.09
N ASP A 314 17.76 1.34 -20.41
CA ASP A 314 18.88 0.71 -21.12
C ASP A 314 19.75 1.74 -21.86
N LYS A 315 19.74 3.01 -21.38
CA LYS A 315 20.42 4.12 -22.06
C LYS A 315 21.94 4.05 -21.89
N VAL A 316 22.65 4.13 -23.02
CA VAL A 316 24.10 4.34 -23.04
C VAL A 316 24.40 5.82 -22.83
N TYR A 317 25.27 6.12 -21.85
CA TYR A 317 25.69 7.49 -21.57
C TYR A 317 26.89 7.89 -22.44
N THR A 318 26.83 9.10 -22.98
CA THR A 318 27.96 9.66 -23.73
C THR A 318 29.08 10.09 -22.78
N LEU A 319 30.32 9.76 -23.12
CA LEU A 319 31.52 10.30 -22.45
C LEU A 319 31.97 11.64 -23.05
N ASN A 320 31.29 12.15 -24.08
CA ASN A 320 31.58 13.46 -24.64
C ASN A 320 30.95 14.55 -23.75
N MET A 321 31.79 15.40 -23.16
CA MET A 321 31.35 16.43 -22.21
C MET A 321 30.25 17.36 -22.77
N LYS A 322 30.37 17.80 -24.03
CA LYS A 322 29.37 18.71 -24.62
C LYS A 322 28.01 18.02 -24.78
N LYS A 323 28.00 16.78 -25.26
CA LYS A 323 26.77 15.98 -25.39
C LYS A 323 26.17 15.66 -24.02
N TYR A 324 27.00 15.30 -23.05
CA TYR A 324 26.56 15.04 -21.67
C TYR A 324 25.87 16.26 -21.04
N LEU A 325 26.46 17.46 -21.18
CA LEU A 325 25.86 18.70 -20.65
C LEU A 325 24.49 19.01 -21.28
N GLU A 326 24.32 18.74 -22.57
CA GLU A 326 23.03 18.91 -23.26
C GLU A 326 21.99 17.90 -22.74
N GLU A 327 22.37 16.63 -22.58
CA GLU A 327 21.50 15.61 -21.98
C GLU A 327 21.09 15.98 -20.54
N GLN A 328 22.02 16.48 -19.72
CA GLN A 328 21.74 16.94 -18.36
C GLN A 328 20.79 18.15 -18.33
N LYS A 329 20.79 19.00 -19.36
CA LYS A 329 19.82 20.09 -19.47
C LYS A 329 18.41 19.54 -19.72
N GLN A 330 18.27 18.60 -20.65
CA GLN A 330 16.98 17.95 -20.95
C GLN A 330 16.42 17.19 -19.73
N ILE A 331 17.28 16.46 -19.00
CA ILE A 331 16.89 15.77 -17.77
C ILE A 331 16.39 16.78 -16.71
N ARG A 332 17.10 17.89 -16.51
CA ARG A 332 16.68 18.93 -15.55
C ARG A 332 15.35 19.58 -15.91
N GLU A 333 15.10 19.83 -17.19
CA GLU A 333 13.81 20.34 -17.68
C GLU A 333 12.68 19.32 -17.40
N ARG A 334 12.96 18.04 -17.63
CA ARG A 334 12.03 16.94 -17.33
C ARG A 334 11.73 16.79 -15.84
N VAL A 335 12.75 16.85 -14.99
CA VAL A 335 12.58 16.79 -13.52
C VAL A 335 11.73 17.96 -13.04
N LYS A 336 11.97 19.18 -13.53
CA LYS A 336 11.12 20.34 -13.21
C LYS A 336 9.66 20.14 -13.62
N GLN A 337 9.42 19.52 -14.77
CA GLN A 337 8.07 19.16 -15.21
C GLN A 337 7.43 18.15 -14.26
N ILE A 338 8.17 17.13 -13.82
CA ILE A 338 7.70 16.14 -12.83
C ILE A 338 7.38 16.82 -11.49
N ASP A 339 8.28 17.65 -10.98
CA ASP A 339 8.09 18.36 -9.70
C ASP A 339 6.86 19.26 -9.72
N SER A 340 6.49 19.80 -10.89
CA SER A 340 5.29 20.62 -11.06
C SER A 340 3.99 19.83 -10.96
N LEU A 341 4.02 18.50 -11.17
CA LEU A 341 2.84 17.64 -11.06
C LEU A 341 2.36 17.46 -9.62
N ASN A 342 3.22 17.71 -8.64
CA ASN A 342 2.87 17.67 -7.21
C ASN A 342 2.03 18.89 -6.78
N LYS A 343 1.65 19.78 -7.71
CA LYS A 343 0.84 20.96 -7.45
C LYS A 343 -0.51 20.81 -8.14
N MET A 344 -1.53 20.42 -7.38
CA MET A 344 -2.90 20.39 -7.87
C MET A 344 -3.49 21.81 -7.94
N PRO A 345 -4.32 22.14 -8.96
CA PRO A 345 -5.02 23.42 -9.01
C PRO A 345 -6.01 23.63 -7.85
N THR A 346 -6.56 22.54 -7.32
CA THR A 346 -7.49 22.55 -6.19
C THR A 346 -7.12 21.42 -5.26
N GLU A 347 -6.90 21.76 -3.99
CA GLU A 347 -6.60 20.80 -2.94
C GLU A 347 -7.86 20.03 -2.50
N LEU A 348 -7.71 18.76 -2.17
CA LEU A 348 -8.75 17.98 -1.51
C LEU A 348 -9.04 18.53 -0.12
N ASN A 349 -10.31 18.54 0.28
CA ASN A 349 -10.69 18.86 1.65
C ASN A 349 -10.49 17.63 2.56
N VAL A 350 -9.27 17.52 3.11
CA VAL A 350 -8.86 16.43 4.00
C VAL A 350 -8.85 16.90 5.46
N GLU A 351 -9.60 16.17 6.29
CA GLU A 351 -9.76 16.38 7.73
C GLU A 351 -9.23 15.17 8.51
N ALA A 352 -8.51 15.45 9.60
CA ALA A 352 -8.11 14.43 10.56
C ALA A 352 -9.23 14.17 11.57
N LEU A 353 -9.32 12.93 12.06
CA LEU A 353 -10.25 12.59 13.13
C LEU A 353 -9.80 13.20 14.46
N SER A 354 -10.76 13.73 15.22
CA SER A 354 -10.49 14.47 16.47
C SER A 354 -9.75 13.63 17.49
N ASP A 355 -10.09 12.34 17.59
CA ASP A 355 -9.49 11.43 18.56
C ASP A 355 -8.06 11.04 18.21
N ASP A 356 -7.70 11.04 16.93
CA ASP A 356 -6.32 10.79 16.50
C ASP A 356 -5.44 12.00 16.79
N ILE A 357 -5.96 13.23 16.64
CA ILE A 357 -5.23 14.45 17.05
C ILE A 357 -4.94 14.40 18.55
N LYS A 358 -5.96 14.14 19.39
CA LYS A 358 -5.81 14.09 20.86
C LYS A 358 -4.80 13.03 21.31
N LYS A 359 -4.79 11.86 20.67
CA LYS A 359 -3.82 10.80 20.96
C LYS A 359 -2.39 11.22 20.67
N LEU A 360 -2.17 12.18 19.78
CA LEU A 360 -0.83 12.65 19.39
C LEU A 360 -0.36 13.87 20.17
N ASP A 361 -1.19 14.46 21.04
CA ASP A 361 -0.87 15.71 21.76
C ASP A 361 0.35 15.58 22.70
N TYR A 362 0.65 14.37 23.18
CA TYR A 362 1.79 14.14 24.08
C TYR A 362 3.14 14.01 23.33
N ASP A 363 3.12 13.85 22.00
CA ASP A 363 4.32 13.67 21.16
C ASP A 363 4.29 14.63 19.97
N GLN A 364 5.01 15.76 20.12
CA GLN A 364 5.09 16.79 19.09
C GLN A 364 5.64 16.25 17.75
N GLY A 365 6.63 15.35 17.80
CA GLY A 365 7.24 14.79 16.60
C GLY A 365 6.24 13.93 15.82
N LYS A 366 5.46 13.09 16.50
CA LYS A 366 4.40 12.31 15.86
C LYS A 366 3.29 13.22 15.32
N SER A 367 2.89 14.23 16.08
CA SER A 367 1.88 15.22 15.66
C SER A 367 2.29 15.95 14.36
N GLU A 368 3.55 16.38 14.25
CA GLU A 368 4.07 17.05 13.04
C GLU A 368 4.07 16.13 11.82
N ARG A 369 4.50 14.87 11.97
CA ARG A 369 4.52 13.89 10.88
C ARG A 369 3.10 13.51 10.43
N PHE A 370 2.16 13.38 11.35
CA PHE A 370 0.75 13.16 11.03
C PHE A 370 0.13 14.36 10.29
N LYS A 371 0.41 15.59 10.72
CA LYS A 371 -0.02 16.81 10.01
C LYS A 371 0.56 16.89 8.59
N LEU A 372 1.83 16.49 8.41
CA LEU A 372 2.45 16.41 7.10
C LEU A 372 1.78 15.35 6.21
N TRP A 373 1.45 14.18 6.76
CA TRP A 373 0.69 13.16 6.04
C TRP A 373 -0.67 13.68 5.56
N ILE A 374 -1.47 14.31 6.45
CA ILE A 374 -2.75 14.94 6.07
C ILE A 374 -2.55 15.99 4.97
N LYS A 375 -1.51 16.83 5.08
CA LYS A 375 -1.19 17.84 4.08
C LYS A 375 -0.88 17.20 2.71
N ASN A 376 -0.11 16.11 2.68
CA ASN A 376 0.26 15.46 1.43
C ASN A 376 -0.95 14.83 0.71
N LEU A 377 -1.93 14.31 1.47
CA LEU A 377 -3.18 13.80 0.89
C LEU A 377 -3.96 14.88 0.11
N ARG A 378 -3.85 16.16 0.51
CA ARG A 378 -4.56 17.26 -0.14
C ARG A 378 -4.13 17.52 -1.59
N SER A 379 -2.91 17.11 -1.93
CA SER A 379 -2.31 17.30 -3.26
C SER A 379 -2.12 15.99 -4.03
N ASP A 380 -2.69 14.89 -3.55
CA ASP A 380 -2.56 13.58 -4.19
C ASP A 380 -3.56 13.44 -5.36
N ILE A 381 -3.04 13.54 -6.58
CA ILE A 381 -3.84 13.47 -7.82
C ILE A 381 -4.53 12.13 -8.02
N TYR A 382 -3.94 11.03 -7.56
CA TYR A 382 -4.54 9.70 -7.69
C TYR A 382 -5.67 9.53 -6.68
N LEU A 383 -5.49 10.07 -5.47
CA LEU A 383 -6.55 10.12 -4.47
C LEU A 383 -7.72 11.00 -4.93
N ASP A 384 -7.44 12.13 -5.59
CA ASP A 384 -8.46 13.02 -6.14
C ASP A 384 -9.37 12.34 -7.17
N GLU A 385 -8.79 11.61 -8.12
CA GLU A 385 -9.60 10.82 -9.05
C GLU A 385 -10.34 9.67 -8.34
N SER A 386 -9.72 9.03 -7.35
CA SER A 386 -10.35 7.95 -6.57
C SER A 386 -11.55 8.46 -5.76
N VAL A 387 -11.47 9.68 -5.23
CA VAL A 387 -12.57 10.38 -4.56
C VAL A 387 -13.73 10.62 -5.54
N LYS A 388 -13.44 11.07 -6.77
CA LYS A 388 -14.47 11.26 -7.80
C LYS A 388 -15.14 9.96 -8.24
N VAL A 389 -14.38 8.87 -8.31
CA VAL A 389 -14.92 7.52 -8.56
C VAL A 389 -15.89 7.12 -7.45
N LEU A 390 -15.51 7.31 -6.19
CA LEU A 390 -16.38 6.98 -5.06
C LEU A 390 -17.60 7.89 -4.96
N ASP A 391 -17.46 9.16 -5.27
CA ASP A 391 -18.58 10.08 -5.39
C ASP A 391 -19.61 9.60 -6.43
N ASP A 392 -19.16 9.08 -7.58
CA ASP A 392 -20.05 8.48 -8.58
C ASP A 392 -20.73 7.20 -8.05
N MET A 393 -20.00 6.38 -7.28
CA MET A 393 -20.56 5.21 -6.59
C MET A 393 -21.60 5.59 -5.54
N ILE A 394 -21.34 6.63 -4.72
CA ILE A 394 -22.26 7.12 -3.69
C ILE A 394 -23.56 7.60 -4.33
N VAL A 395 -23.48 8.36 -5.43
CA VAL A 395 -24.66 8.81 -6.17
C VAL A 395 -25.47 7.62 -6.69
N GLN A 396 -24.81 6.64 -7.32
CA GLN A 396 -25.50 5.45 -7.83
C GLN A 396 -26.13 4.63 -6.70
N ASN A 397 -25.41 4.45 -5.59
CA ASN A 397 -25.89 3.76 -4.41
C ASN A 397 -27.16 4.41 -3.84
N ASN A 398 -27.16 5.73 -3.71
CA ASN A 398 -28.32 6.48 -3.22
C ASN A 398 -29.53 6.33 -4.15
N LEU A 399 -29.33 6.27 -5.47
CA LEU A 399 -30.41 6.00 -6.43
C LEU A 399 -30.99 4.59 -6.27
N VAL A 400 -30.15 3.58 -6.06
CA VAL A 400 -30.59 2.19 -5.88
C VAL A 400 -31.35 2.01 -4.55
N TYR A 401 -30.87 2.59 -3.45
CA TYR A 401 -31.51 2.46 -2.14
C TYR A 401 -32.81 3.27 -2.02
N ASN A 402 -32.89 4.46 -2.62
CA ASN A 402 -34.11 5.27 -2.60
C ASN A 402 -35.25 4.64 -3.40
N ASN A 403 -34.96 3.76 -4.36
CA ASN A 403 -35.98 3.02 -5.13
C ASN A 403 -36.47 1.73 -4.44
N LYS A 404 -35.89 1.36 -3.28
CA LYS A 404 -36.28 0.16 -2.50
C LYS A 404 -37.09 0.49 -1.22
N LYS A 405 -37.22 1.77 -0.87
CA LYS A 405 -38.17 2.27 0.14
C LYS A 405 -39.44 2.74 -0.55
#